data_AF-A0A6J8BPX6-F1
#
_entry.id   AF-A0A6J8BPX6-F1
#
_cell.length_a   1.000
_cell.length_b   1.000
_cell.length_c   1.000
_cell.angle_alpha   90.00
_cell.angle_beta   90.00
_cell.angle_gamma   90.00
#
_symmetry.space_group_name_H-M   'P 1'
#
loop_
_entity.id
_entity.type
_entity.pdbx_description
1 polymer ?
#
loop_
_entity_poly.entity_id
_entity_poly.type
_entity_poly.pdbx_seq_one_letter_code
_entity_poly.pdbx_strand_id
1 'polypeptide(L)'
;MKELRPRKPKEGIPKPKESLTTAERAQRYKLQNVVHKSERRYRDCLRQDAAKWEDYLKSERERKRNERINRTEEQKQIDGGRAKNRLRQREYKKRQEEKGIKPKPKENKVLTRSQKEEQRGYWRERQKICRSKKSSQKKRRIKERDRNYRRNVRTKDSSTQANEFHESDDKSTTTLSCYSKEAVRKSASRCHLPSHAEKFAET
;
A
#
# COMPACT_ATOMS: atom_id res chain seq x y z
N MET A 1 -80.20 37.79 12.57
CA MET A 1 -79.27 37.91 13.70
C MET A 1 -78.22 36.82 13.58
N LYS A 2 -76.97 37.13 13.21
CA LYS A 2 -75.89 36.13 13.11
C LYS A 2 -75.12 36.13 14.43
N GLU A 3 -75.12 35.00 15.13
CA GLU A 3 -74.36 34.81 16.37
C GLU A 3 -72.85 34.80 16.08
N LEU A 4 -72.12 35.72 16.73
CA LEU A 4 -70.66 35.75 16.70
C LEU A 4 -70.12 34.64 17.62
N ARG A 5 -69.54 33.60 17.03
CA ARG A 5 -68.82 32.56 17.79
C ARG A 5 -67.56 33.16 18.45
N PRO A 6 -67.23 32.80 19.70
CA PRO A 6 -66.03 33.27 20.37
C PRO A 6 -64.76 32.71 19.70
N ARG A 7 -63.76 33.57 19.49
CA ARG A 7 -62.46 33.19 18.93
C ARG A 7 -61.64 32.43 19.98
N LYS A 8 -61.10 31.25 19.61
CA LYS A 8 -60.14 30.51 20.44
C LYS A 8 -58.85 31.33 20.66
N PRO A 9 -58.21 31.25 21.85
CA PRO A 9 -56.93 31.90 22.09
C PRO A 9 -55.83 31.25 21.22
N LYS A 10 -54.90 32.09 20.74
CA LYS A 10 -53.75 31.66 19.93
C LYS A 10 -52.79 30.82 20.78
N GLU A 11 -52.46 29.63 20.28
CA GLU A 11 -51.43 28.76 20.85
C GLU A 11 -50.05 29.44 20.83
N GLY A 12 -49.25 29.06 21.82
CA GLY A 12 -48.11 29.80 22.35
C GLY A 12 -47.00 30.11 21.34
N ILE A 13 -46.47 31.32 21.47
CA ILE A 13 -45.15 31.71 20.96
C ILE A 13 -44.12 30.81 21.66
N PRO A 14 -43.27 30.04 20.94
CA PRO A 14 -42.21 29.28 21.59
C PRO A 14 -41.26 30.25 22.30
N LYS A 15 -41.08 30.04 23.61
CA LYS A 15 -40.17 30.84 24.44
C LYS A 15 -38.75 30.84 23.82
N PRO A 16 -38.02 31.97 23.86
CA PRO A 16 -36.64 32.00 23.40
C PRO A 16 -35.80 31.03 24.25
N LYS A 17 -34.94 30.25 23.59
CA LYS A 17 -34.00 29.32 24.23
C LYS A 17 -33.22 30.07 25.31
N GLU A 18 -33.21 29.49 26.50
CA GLU A 18 -32.60 30.03 27.72
C GLU A 18 -31.25 30.67 27.43
N SER A 19 -31.10 31.94 27.81
CA SER A 19 -29.85 32.67 27.71
C SER A 19 -28.84 32.01 28.65
N LEU A 20 -27.77 31.44 28.10
CA LEU A 20 -26.66 30.84 28.84
C LEU A 20 -26.22 31.77 29.97
N THR A 21 -26.06 31.21 31.17
CA THR A 21 -25.54 31.94 32.32
C THR A 21 -24.11 32.43 32.05
N THR A 22 -23.69 33.48 32.74
CA THR A 22 -22.33 34.03 32.62
C THR A 22 -21.25 32.98 32.88
N ALA A 23 -21.53 32.04 33.79
CA ALA A 23 -20.66 30.90 34.10
C ALA A 23 -20.56 29.89 32.94
N GLU A 24 -21.68 29.51 32.34
CA GLU A 24 -21.71 28.61 31.17
C GLU A 24 -21.03 29.24 29.94
N ARG A 25 -21.22 30.55 29.75
CA ARG A 25 -20.54 31.31 28.68
C ARG A 25 -19.03 31.32 28.89
N ALA A 26 -18.56 31.51 30.12
CA ALA A 26 -17.13 31.45 30.47
C ALA A 26 -16.54 30.04 30.29
N GLN A 27 -17.27 28.99 30.69
CA GLN A 27 -16.84 27.60 30.45
C GLN A 27 -16.76 27.27 28.96
N ARG A 28 -17.74 27.70 28.17
CA ARG A 28 -17.74 27.51 26.70
C ARG A 28 -16.56 28.22 26.03
N TYR A 29 -16.22 29.43 26.47
CA TYR A 29 -15.04 30.15 25.98
C TYR A 29 -13.72 29.46 26.36
N LYS A 30 -13.62 28.93 27.58
CA LYS A 30 -12.45 28.12 28.00
C LYS A 30 -12.29 26.88 27.13
N LEU A 31 -13.37 26.14 26.88
CA LEU A 31 -13.37 24.96 26.03
C LEU A 31 -13.01 25.30 24.57
N GLN A 32 -13.56 26.36 24.00
CA GLN A 32 -13.19 26.83 22.65
C GLN A 32 -11.72 27.19 22.54
N ASN A 33 -11.14 27.85 23.55
CA ASN A 33 -9.71 28.17 23.56
C ASN A 33 -8.81 26.92 23.64
N VAL A 34 -9.23 25.88 24.35
CA VAL A 34 -8.51 24.59 24.38
C VAL A 34 -8.55 23.92 23.01
N VAL A 35 -9.73 23.89 22.37
CA VAL A 35 -9.91 23.32 21.03
C VAL A 35 -9.04 24.08 20.02
N HIS A 36 -9.10 25.41 19.96
CA HIS A 36 -8.29 26.20 19.03
C HIS A 36 -6.78 26.08 19.26
N LYS A 37 -6.33 25.96 20.52
CA LYS A 37 -4.91 25.70 20.82
C LYS A 37 -4.47 24.31 20.34
N SER A 38 -5.34 23.30 20.48
CA SER A 38 -5.05 21.93 20.01
C SER A 38 -5.02 21.82 18.48
N GLU A 39 -5.93 22.50 17.79
CA GLU A 39 -5.96 22.57 16.32
C GLU A 39 -4.74 23.27 15.75
N ARG A 40 -4.31 24.38 16.39
CA ARG A 40 -3.11 25.11 15.97
C ARG A 40 -1.87 24.22 16.06
N ARG A 41 -1.69 23.52 17.19
CA ARG A 41 -0.58 22.57 17.39
C ARG A 41 -0.61 21.44 16.36
N TYR A 42 -1.78 20.88 16.06
CA TYR A 42 -1.93 19.84 15.05
C TYR A 42 -1.52 20.33 13.65
N ARG A 43 -1.93 21.55 13.26
CA ARG A 43 -1.50 22.17 12.00
C ARG A 43 0.00 22.45 11.95
N ASP A 44 0.60 22.84 13.06
CA ASP A 44 2.05 23.06 13.15
C ASP A 44 2.83 21.76 12.98
N CYS A 45 2.38 20.67 13.59
CA CYS A 45 2.97 19.34 13.38
C CYS A 45 2.90 18.91 11.91
N LEU A 46 1.74 19.08 11.24
CA LEU A 46 1.60 18.75 9.83
C LEU A 46 2.53 19.59 8.93
N ARG A 47 2.72 20.87 9.25
CA ARG A 47 3.66 21.75 8.53
C ARG A 47 5.11 21.31 8.73
N GLN A 48 5.49 20.92 9.94
CA GLN A 48 6.83 20.42 10.23
C GLN A 48 7.11 19.09 9.51
N ASP A 49 6.14 18.18 9.46
CA ASP A 49 6.29 16.91 8.73
C ASP A 49 6.37 17.13 7.22
N ALA A 50 5.60 18.08 6.68
CA ALA A 50 5.71 18.49 5.28
C ALA A 50 7.07 19.12 4.95
N ALA A 51 7.59 19.99 5.83
CA ALA A 51 8.91 20.60 5.65
C ALA A 51 10.04 19.54 5.67
N LYS A 52 10.00 18.59 6.62
CA LYS A 52 10.95 17.47 6.67
C LYS A 52 10.89 16.61 5.40
N TRP A 53 9.70 16.42 4.84
CA TRP A 53 9.52 15.67 3.59
C TRP A 53 10.12 16.40 2.39
N GLU A 54 9.94 17.72 2.29
CA GLU A 54 10.56 18.54 1.25
C GLU A 54 12.10 18.54 1.34
N ASP A 55 12.66 18.65 2.55
CA ASP A 55 14.10 18.55 2.78
C ASP A 55 14.65 17.17 2.39
N TYR A 56 13.92 16.11 2.70
CA TYR A 56 14.24 14.75 2.24
C TYR A 56 14.23 14.66 0.71
N LEU A 57 13.21 15.18 0.03
CA LEU A 57 13.15 15.18 -1.44
C LEU A 57 14.30 15.98 -2.05
N LYS A 58 14.66 17.12 -1.45
CA LYS A 58 15.78 17.96 -1.91
C LYS A 58 17.10 17.21 -1.79
N SER A 59 17.36 16.58 -0.64
CA SER A 59 18.57 15.76 -0.43
C SER A 59 18.62 14.53 -1.33
N GLU A 60 17.49 13.87 -1.60
CA GLU A 60 17.42 12.74 -2.55
C GLU A 60 17.71 13.19 -4.00
N ARG A 61 17.20 14.34 -4.42
CA ARG A 61 17.51 14.92 -5.74
C ARG A 61 19.00 15.23 -5.86
N GLU A 62 19.59 15.81 -4.81
CA GLU A 62 21.01 16.15 -4.76
C GLU A 62 21.90 14.90 -4.74
N ARG A 63 21.53 13.89 -3.94
CA ARG A 63 22.18 12.57 -3.94
C ARG A 63 22.18 11.95 -5.33
N LYS A 64 21.03 11.95 -6.02
CA LYS A 64 20.91 11.44 -7.40
C LYS A 64 21.70 12.27 -8.40
N ARG A 65 21.80 13.59 -8.21
CA ARG A 65 22.62 14.47 -9.06
C ARG A 65 24.10 14.12 -8.89
N ASN A 66 24.57 14.00 -7.66
CA ASN A 66 25.95 13.62 -7.34
C ASN A 66 26.26 12.21 -7.84
N GLU A 67 25.32 11.27 -7.71
CA GLU A 67 25.44 9.91 -8.25
C GLU A 67 25.57 9.91 -9.79
N ARG A 68 24.95 10.87 -10.50
CA ARG A 68 25.11 11.02 -11.96
C ARG A 68 26.44 11.65 -12.34
N ILE A 69 26.89 12.65 -11.57
CA ILE A 69 28.18 13.33 -11.79
C ILE A 69 29.33 12.35 -11.54
N ASN A 70 29.25 11.56 -10.47
CA ASN A 70 30.28 10.62 -10.05
C ASN A 70 30.24 9.27 -10.79
N ARG A 71 29.51 9.16 -11.91
CA ARG A 71 29.50 7.91 -12.70
C ARG A 71 30.83 7.72 -13.39
N THR A 72 31.37 6.50 -13.28
CA THR A 72 32.55 6.10 -14.05
C THR A 72 32.23 6.05 -15.54
N GLU A 73 33.24 6.25 -16.37
CA GLU A 73 33.06 6.26 -17.83
C GLU A 73 32.53 4.92 -18.37
N GLU A 74 32.97 3.80 -17.77
CA GLU A 74 32.42 2.47 -18.05
C GLU A 74 30.92 2.37 -17.76
N GLN A 75 30.44 2.94 -16.65
CA GLN A 75 29.00 2.96 -16.33
C GLN A 75 28.21 3.80 -17.33
N LYS A 76 28.76 4.94 -17.77
CA LYS A 76 28.13 5.76 -18.81
C LYS A 76 28.05 5.01 -20.14
N GLN A 77 29.09 4.27 -20.52
CA GLN A 77 29.08 3.45 -21.73
C GLN A 77 28.06 2.29 -21.66
N ILE A 78 27.97 1.60 -20.51
CA ILE A 78 26.97 0.55 -20.30
C ILE A 78 25.55 1.12 -20.36
N ASP A 79 25.28 2.25 -19.69
CA ASP A 79 23.98 2.91 -19.69
C ASP A 79 23.62 3.41 -21.09
N GLY A 80 24.58 4.03 -21.79
CA GLY A 80 24.44 4.46 -23.18
C GLY A 80 24.16 3.30 -24.13
N GLY A 81 24.86 2.17 -23.96
CA GLY A 81 24.62 0.93 -24.70
C GLY A 81 23.22 0.36 -24.44
N ARG A 82 22.77 0.35 -23.18
CA ARG A 82 21.40 -0.08 -22.81
C ARG A 82 20.32 0.84 -23.38
N ALA A 83 20.54 2.15 -23.36
CA ALA A 83 19.62 3.13 -23.93
C ALA A 83 19.51 2.96 -25.45
N LYS A 84 20.64 2.83 -26.15
CA LYS A 84 20.68 2.53 -27.59
C LYS A 84 20.00 1.20 -27.92
N ASN A 85 20.20 0.17 -27.10
CA ASN A 85 19.54 -1.12 -27.32
C ASN A 85 18.02 -1.03 -27.10
N ARG A 86 17.56 -0.28 -26.09
CA ARG A 86 16.13 0.00 -25.89
C ARG A 86 15.50 0.73 -27.06
N LEU A 87 16.20 1.71 -27.64
CA LEU A 87 15.74 2.41 -28.85
C LEU A 87 15.60 1.43 -30.03
N ARG A 88 16.64 0.63 -30.29
CA ARG A 88 16.59 -0.40 -31.35
C ARG A 88 15.46 -1.39 -31.16
N GLN A 89 15.20 -1.83 -29.93
CA GLN A 89 14.08 -2.72 -29.61
C GLN A 89 12.72 -2.07 -29.86
N ARG A 90 12.57 -0.78 -29.52
CA ARG A 90 11.35 -0.02 -29.82
C ARG A 90 11.14 0.13 -31.33
N GLU A 91 12.17 0.49 -32.07
CA GLU A 91 12.10 0.60 -33.53
C GLU A 91 11.81 -0.73 -34.20
N TYR A 92 12.46 -1.81 -33.76
CA TYR A 92 12.17 -3.16 -34.24
C TYR A 92 10.71 -3.51 -33.99
N LYS A 93 10.20 -3.28 -32.77
CA LYS A 93 8.79 -3.52 -32.44
C LYS A 93 7.86 -2.70 -33.34
N LYS A 94 8.16 -1.41 -33.55
CA LYS A 94 7.40 -0.53 -34.44
C LYS A 94 7.36 -1.05 -35.88
N ARG A 95 8.50 -1.51 -36.42
CA ARG A 95 8.57 -2.15 -37.74
C ARG A 95 7.78 -3.46 -37.82
N GLN A 96 7.76 -4.26 -36.76
CA GLN A 96 6.95 -5.48 -36.72
C GLN A 96 5.45 -5.16 -36.69
N GLU A 97 5.06 -4.11 -35.95
CA GLU A 97 3.69 -3.58 -35.93
C GLU A 97 3.28 -3.02 -37.31
N GLU A 98 4.14 -2.23 -37.97
CA GLU A 98 3.91 -1.72 -39.34
C GLU A 98 3.77 -2.84 -40.38
N LYS A 99 4.54 -3.94 -40.21
CA LYS A 99 4.43 -5.14 -41.05
C LYS A 99 3.22 -6.01 -40.72
N GLY A 100 2.40 -5.62 -39.74
CA GLY A 100 1.25 -6.41 -39.28
C GLY A 100 1.63 -7.72 -38.58
N ILE A 101 2.91 -7.93 -38.24
CA ILE A 101 3.40 -9.14 -37.59
C ILE A 101 3.07 -9.03 -36.11
N LYS A 102 1.87 -9.50 -35.75
CA LYS A 102 1.48 -9.63 -34.33
C LYS A 102 2.39 -10.66 -33.66
N PRO A 103 2.89 -10.41 -32.44
CA PRO A 103 3.62 -11.42 -31.69
C PRO A 103 2.71 -12.64 -31.55
N LYS A 104 3.19 -13.81 -32.01
CA LYS A 104 2.41 -15.05 -31.90
C LYS A 104 1.98 -15.21 -30.44
N PRO A 105 0.69 -15.49 -30.16
CA PRO A 105 0.29 -15.82 -28.80
C PRO A 105 1.18 -16.96 -28.34
N LYS A 106 1.78 -16.81 -27.15
CA LYS A 106 2.50 -17.93 -26.54
C LYS A 106 1.47 -19.02 -26.36
N GLU A 107 1.60 -20.10 -27.12
CA GLU A 107 0.85 -21.32 -26.88
C GLU A 107 1.16 -21.74 -25.44
N ASN A 108 0.17 -21.61 -24.56
CA ASN A 108 0.25 -22.13 -23.21
C ASN A 108 0.15 -23.65 -23.31
N LYS A 109 1.24 -24.30 -23.73
CA LYS A 109 1.34 -25.76 -23.70
C LYS A 109 1.25 -26.17 -22.24
N VAL A 110 0.13 -26.80 -21.87
CA VAL A 110 -0.03 -27.41 -20.55
C VAL A 110 0.98 -28.54 -20.48
N LEU A 111 2.10 -28.27 -19.79
CA LEU A 111 3.17 -29.25 -19.64
C LEU A 111 2.67 -30.45 -18.85
N THR A 112 3.02 -31.65 -19.31
CA THR A 112 2.80 -32.87 -18.56
C THR A 112 3.59 -32.85 -17.24
N ARG A 113 3.23 -33.70 -16.28
CA ARG A 113 3.93 -33.81 -14.99
C ARG A 113 5.43 -34.09 -15.18
N SER A 114 5.77 -34.99 -16.09
CA SER A 114 7.15 -35.33 -16.46
C SER A 114 7.91 -34.12 -17.04
N GLN A 115 7.32 -33.40 -17.99
CA GLN A 115 7.94 -32.18 -18.57
C GLN A 115 8.14 -31.08 -17.53
N LYS A 116 7.21 -30.92 -16.58
CA LYS A 116 7.37 -29.99 -15.45
C LYS A 116 8.54 -30.40 -14.55
N GLU A 117 8.73 -31.70 -14.35
CA GLU A 117 9.82 -32.25 -13.54
C GLU A 117 11.19 -32.06 -14.21
N GLU A 118 11.27 -32.28 -15.52
CA GLU A 118 12.46 -31.97 -16.32
C GLU A 118 12.82 -30.48 -16.28
N GLN A 119 11.83 -29.59 -16.45
CA GLN A 119 12.06 -28.15 -16.34
C GLN A 119 12.53 -27.74 -14.94
N ARG A 120 11.98 -28.38 -13.88
CA ARG A 120 12.44 -28.18 -12.51
C ARG A 120 13.87 -28.69 -12.32
N GLY A 121 14.23 -29.83 -12.90
CA GLY A 121 15.58 -30.37 -12.93
C GLY A 121 16.56 -29.39 -13.57
N TYR A 122 16.27 -28.96 -14.79
CA TYR A 122 17.04 -27.97 -15.52
C TYR A 122 17.22 -26.67 -14.72
N TRP A 123 16.15 -26.16 -14.10
CA TRP A 123 16.22 -24.97 -13.25
C TRP A 123 17.11 -25.17 -12.03
N ARG A 124 17.02 -26.32 -11.35
CA ARG A 124 17.88 -26.64 -10.19
C ARG A 124 19.34 -26.67 -10.61
N GLU A 125 19.67 -27.28 -11.74
CA GLU A 125 21.03 -27.38 -12.26
C GLU A 125 21.58 -26.00 -12.66
N ARG A 126 20.80 -25.20 -13.40
CA ARG A 126 21.17 -23.84 -13.75
C ARG A 126 21.37 -22.96 -12.52
N GLN A 127 20.55 -23.14 -11.48
CA GLN A 127 20.77 -22.48 -10.20
C GLN A 127 22.07 -22.92 -9.50
N LYS A 128 22.44 -24.21 -9.55
CA LYS A 128 23.72 -24.69 -9.01
C LYS A 128 24.90 -24.01 -9.71
N ILE A 129 24.88 -23.95 -11.04
CA ILE A 129 25.92 -23.29 -11.85
C ILE A 129 25.98 -21.78 -11.57
N CYS A 130 24.82 -21.10 -11.54
CA CYS A 130 24.79 -19.68 -11.21
C CYS A 130 25.22 -19.41 -9.75
N ARG A 131 25.01 -20.36 -8.82
CA ARG A 131 25.51 -20.26 -7.45
C ARG A 131 27.01 -20.48 -7.39
N SER A 132 27.57 -21.44 -8.14
CA SER A 132 29.03 -21.70 -8.14
C SER A 132 29.82 -20.50 -8.68
N LYS A 133 29.32 -19.83 -9.74
CA LYS A 133 29.91 -18.63 -10.34
C LYS A 133 29.78 -17.33 -9.52
N LYS A 134 29.06 -17.34 -8.39
CA LYS A 134 28.93 -16.15 -7.52
C LYS A 134 30.15 -16.00 -6.60
N SER A 135 30.56 -14.75 -6.35
CA SER A 135 31.59 -14.43 -5.37
C SER A 135 31.23 -14.96 -3.97
N SER A 136 32.26 -15.26 -3.17
CA SER A 136 32.12 -15.80 -1.80
C SER A 136 31.16 -14.96 -0.93
N GLN A 137 31.28 -13.64 -1.00
CA GLN A 137 30.42 -12.72 -0.25
C GLN A 137 28.95 -12.75 -0.71
N LYS A 138 28.70 -12.87 -2.02
CA LYS A 138 27.35 -13.01 -2.58
C LYS A 138 26.72 -14.36 -2.24
N LYS A 139 27.52 -15.43 -2.15
CA LYS A 139 27.08 -16.75 -1.66
C LYS A 139 26.64 -16.67 -0.20
N ARG A 140 27.39 -15.96 0.67
CA ARG A 140 27.02 -15.76 2.09
C ARG A 140 25.68 -15.05 2.25
N ARG A 141 25.48 -13.91 1.58
CA ARG A 141 24.21 -13.15 1.64
C ARG A 141 23.00 -13.96 1.18
N ILE A 142 23.17 -14.80 0.15
CA ILE A 142 22.08 -15.68 -0.32
C ILE A 142 21.78 -16.78 0.70
N LYS A 143 22.81 -17.43 1.27
CA LYS A 143 22.60 -18.44 2.32
C LYS A 143 21.89 -17.86 3.54
N GLU A 144 22.25 -16.64 3.95
CA GLU A 144 21.62 -15.93 5.06
C GLU A 144 20.16 -15.61 4.76
N ARG A 145 19.86 -15.10 3.56
CA ARG A 145 18.48 -14.86 3.12
C ARG A 145 17.65 -16.14 3.05
N ASP A 146 18.21 -17.23 2.52
CA ASP A 146 17.54 -18.53 2.43
C ASP A 146 17.28 -19.10 3.84
N ARG A 147 18.21 -18.93 4.79
CA ARG A 147 18.01 -19.29 6.20
C ARG A 147 16.89 -18.47 6.82
N ASN A 148 16.87 -17.16 6.63
CA ASN A 148 15.81 -16.29 7.16
C ASN A 148 14.45 -16.61 6.54
N TYR A 149 14.39 -16.89 5.24
CA TYR A 149 13.16 -17.36 4.60
C TYR A 149 12.66 -18.66 5.23
N ARG A 150 13.54 -19.67 5.40
CA ARG A 150 13.15 -20.95 6.03
C ARG A 150 12.70 -20.78 7.48
N ARG A 151 13.34 -19.90 8.26
CA ARG A 151 12.89 -19.55 9.60
C ARG A 151 11.50 -18.92 9.55
N ASN A 152 11.29 -17.94 8.68
CA ASN A 152 10.01 -17.23 8.56
C ASN A 152 8.87 -18.10 8.04
N VAL A 153 9.16 -19.13 7.25
CA VAL A 153 8.16 -20.13 6.84
C VAL A 153 7.77 -20.99 8.04
N ARG A 154 8.76 -21.55 8.77
CA ARG A 154 8.49 -22.35 9.97
C ARG A 154 7.72 -21.58 11.05
N THR A 155 8.06 -20.30 11.25
CA THR A 155 7.36 -19.49 12.25
C THR A 155 5.94 -19.12 11.83
N LYS A 156 5.65 -19.04 10.53
CA LYS A 156 4.28 -18.86 10.02
C LYS A 156 3.45 -20.13 10.20
N ASP A 157 4.04 -21.29 9.95
CA ASP A 157 3.35 -22.57 10.15
C ASP A 157 3.07 -22.80 11.65
N SER A 158 4.01 -22.44 12.54
CA SER A 158 3.81 -22.54 14.00
C SER A 158 2.87 -21.47 14.58
N SER A 159 2.82 -20.25 14.02
CA SER A 159 1.84 -19.23 14.44
C SER A 159 0.42 -19.54 13.99
N THR A 160 0.26 -20.43 13.02
CA THR A 160 -1.06 -20.88 12.56
C THR A 160 -1.58 -22.02 13.45
N GLN A 161 -0.69 -22.88 13.98
CA GLN A 161 -1.07 -23.90 14.98
C GLN A 161 -1.26 -23.35 16.40
N ALA A 162 -0.60 -22.26 16.79
CA ALA A 162 -0.73 -21.69 18.13
C ALA A 162 -2.03 -20.89 18.38
N ASN A 163 -2.89 -20.74 17.37
CA ASN A 163 -4.14 -19.96 17.45
C ASN A 163 -5.41 -20.83 17.53
N GLU A 164 -5.31 -22.16 17.62
CA GLU A 164 -6.48 -23.06 17.67
C GLU A 164 -6.77 -23.68 19.06
N PHE A 165 -6.15 -23.18 20.14
CA PHE A 165 -6.46 -23.68 21.49
C PHE A 165 -6.63 -22.56 22.51
N HIS A 166 -7.80 -21.91 22.47
CA HIS A 166 -8.44 -21.36 23.66
C HIS A 166 -9.92 -21.07 23.35
N GLU A 167 -10.75 -22.08 23.52
CA GLU A 167 -12.20 -21.90 23.67
C GLU A 167 -12.48 -21.97 25.18
N SER A 168 -12.69 -20.80 25.77
CA SER A 168 -13.32 -20.66 27.07
C SER A 168 -14.01 -19.30 27.09
N ASP A 169 -15.34 -19.37 27.16
CA ASP A 169 -16.27 -18.26 27.31
C ASP A 169 -15.81 -17.28 28.38
N ASP A 170 -15.62 -16.01 28.02
CA ASP A 170 -16.05 -14.90 28.86
C ASP A 170 -16.00 -13.54 28.14
N LYS A 171 -17.04 -12.75 28.41
CA LYS A 171 -17.29 -11.41 27.86
C LYS A 171 -16.17 -10.43 28.24
N SER A 172 -15.45 -9.88 27.26
CA SER A 172 -15.13 -8.45 27.25
C SER A 172 -14.60 -7.99 25.89
N THR A 173 -15.28 -6.99 25.34
CA THR A 173 -14.84 -6.15 24.22
C THR A 173 -13.50 -5.49 24.55
N THR A 174 -12.39 -6.05 24.03
CA THR A 174 -11.11 -5.34 23.98
C THR A 174 -10.42 -5.58 22.63
N THR A 175 -10.79 -4.73 21.69
CA THR A 175 -9.98 -4.21 20.57
C THR A 175 -8.75 -5.03 20.14
N LEU A 176 -8.98 -5.82 19.09
CA LEU A 176 -8.00 -6.19 18.07
C LEU A 176 -7.23 -4.95 17.59
N SER A 177 -6.00 -4.73 18.07
CA SER A 177 -5.12 -3.66 17.55
C SER A 177 -3.65 -4.06 17.59
N CYS A 178 -3.32 -5.18 16.93
CA CYS A 178 -1.93 -5.61 16.73
C CYS A 178 -1.39 -5.33 15.31
N TYR A 179 -2.10 -4.55 14.50
CA TYR A 179 -1.64 -4.17 13.17
C TYR A 179 -1.26 -2.69 13.12
N SER A 180 -0.04 -2.39 12.66
CA SER A 180 0.34 -1.01 12.37
C SER A 180 -0.61 -0.41 11.33
N LYS A 181 -0.85 0.91 11.39
CA LYS A 181 -1.72 1.62 10.43
C LYS A 181 -1.35 1.37 8.96
N GLU A 182 -0.11 0.98 8.67
CA GLU A 182 0.34 0.60 7.33
C GLU A 182 -0.16 -0.79 6.88
N ALA A 183 -0.29 -1.75 7.80
CA ALA A 183 -0.76 -3.10 7.49
C ALA A 183 -2.24 -3.11 7.08
N VAL A 184 -3.05 -2.27 7.74
CA VAL A 184 -4.49 -2.10 7.41
C VAL A 184 -4.69 -1.42 6.04
N ARG A 185 -3.84 -0.44 5.66
CA ARG A 185 -3.90 0.17 4.32
C ARG A 185 -3.50 -0.79 3.20
N LYS A 186 -2.58 -1.72 3.46
CA LYS A 186 -2.14 -2.72 2.49
C LYS A 186 -3.12 -3.88 2.30
N SER A 187 -3.94 -4.20 3.30
CA SER A 187 -4.99 -5.23 3.15
C SER A 187 -6.21 -4.67 2.41
N ALA A 188 -6.60 -3.42 2.67
CA ALA A 188 -7.72 -2.78 1.98
C ALA A 188 -7.48 -2.58 0.46
N SER A 189 -6.24 -2.47 0.02
CA SER A 189 -5.87 -2.28 -1.40
C SER A 189 -5.75 -3.58 -2.21
N ARG A 190 -5.99 -4.74 -1.59
CA ARG A 190 -5.75 -6.06 -2.22
C ARG A 190 -7.01 -6.78 -2.72
N CYS A 191 -8.17 -6.17 -2.58
CA CYS A 191 -9.45 -6.75 -3.00
C CYS A 191 -10.19 -5.80 -3.95
N HIS A 192 -9.67 -5.59 -5.16
CA HIS A 192 -10.54 -5.24 -6.28
C HIS A 192 -11.03 -6.55 -6.88
N LEU A 193 -12.11 -7.08 -6.29
CA LEU A 193 -12.96 -8.03 -6.97
C LEU A 193 -13.63 -7.28 -8.14
N PRO A 194 -13.74 -7.87 -9.34
CA PRO A 194 -14.43 -7.24 -10.45
C PRO A 194 -15.88 -6.90 -10.07
N SER A 195 -16.31 -5.65 -10.29
CA SER A 195 -17.63 -5.13 -9.91
C SER A 195 -18.80 -5.65 -10.76
N HIS A 196 -18.57 -6.62 -11.64
CA HIS A 196 -19.58 -7.15 -12.56
C HIS A 196 -19.53 -8.67 -12.58
N ALA A 197 -20.23 -9.29 -11.61
CA ALA A 197 -20.39 -10.74 -11.53
C ALA A 197 -21.21 -11.30 -12.71
N GLU A 198 -22.09 -10.50 -13.31
CA GLU A 198 -22.97 -10.89 -14.42
C GLU A 198 -22.22 -11.32 -15.69
N LYS A 199 -20.99 -10.84 -15.90
CA LYS A 199 -20.18 -11.21 -17.09
C LYS A 199 -19.52 -12.59 -17.01
N PHE A 200 -19.67 -13.30 -15.89
CA PHE A 200 -19.06 -14.61 -15.66
C PHE A 200 -20.09 -15.70 -15.31
N ALA A 201 -21.38 -15.39 -15.42
CA ALA A 201 -22.48 -16.29 -15.08
C ALA A 201 -23.27 -16.78 -16.31
N GLU A 202 -22.64 -16.87 -17.48
CA GLU A 202 -23.22 -17.54 -18.65
C GLU A 202 -22.44 -18.83 -18.93
N THR A 203 -23.01 -19.93 -18.44
CA THR A 203 -22.89 -21.28 -18.99
C THR A 203 -24.22 -21.66 -19.60
#